data_AF-A0A367IL83-F1
#
_entry.id   AF-A0A367IL83-F1
#
_cell.length_a   1.000
_cell.length_b   1.000
_cell.length_c   1.000
_cell.angle_alpha   90.00
_cell.angle_beta   90.00
_cell.angle_gamma   90.00
#
_symmetry.space_group_name_H-M   'P 1'
#
loop_
_entity.id
_entity.type
_entity.pdbx_description
1 polymer ?
#
loop_
_entity_poly.entity_id
_entity_poly.type
_entity_poly.pdbx_seq_one_letter_code
_entity_poly.pdbx_strand_id
1 'polypeptide(L)'
;NPFDDQPQLSRLQTNQSNAHSLKNPFNEGKRGSSQSTHQPEVDDDRYDYVSELLYIHDKLMIVDDRIVLMGSANINDRSQLGNRDSEIAMLVEDTEMVPSYMNGEEFQASKFAHTLRMQLWKEHLGLLNFEDWSQLLQEEEHQPRSDHLNMPQPKHAYPSLTRSTNNAQDIKSIEADEPVKMLDKASRTFSFYDTFHKHRHTKREDAAALDPLSDRFYHHIWLKRATTNTRIYRKLFHCVPDDTIHTYEQHRKFIPDPALVKSNHVADPNWSEKEIVDQLNEIQGHLVVFPKDYLKDENLLQGTLIDTVTPLIIFT
;
A
#
# COMPACT_ATOMS: atom_id res chain seq x y z
N ASN A 1 53.71 22.39 16.98
CA ASN A 1 53.25 23.58 17.71
C ASN A 1 52.99 24.69 16.69
N PRO A 2 51.74 25.10 16.42
CA PRO A 2 50.47 24.62 16.99
C PRO A 2 49.69 23.72 16.00
N PHE A 3 49.29 22.50 16.40
CA PHE A 3 48.03 22.16 17.09
C PHE A 3 46.83 22.31 16.14
N ASP A 4 46.28 21.20 15.63
CA ASP A 4 45.29 20.34 16.33
C ASP A 4 44.05 21.15 16.70
N ASP A 5 42.98 20.92 15.94
CA ASP A 5 41.62 20.80 16.44
C ASP A 5 40.70 20.62 15.23
N GLN A 6 40.02 19.47 15.14
CA GLN A 6 38.56 19.34 14.93
C GLN A 6 38.21 17.85 14.71
N PRO A 7 37.12 17.36 15.32
CA PRO A 7 37.02 15.98 15.76
C PRO A 7 36.38 15.03 14.74
N GLN A 8 36.83 13.78 14.82
CA GLN A 8 36.29 12.61 14.13
C GLN A 8 34.82 12.36 14.51
N LEU A 9 33.93 12.37 13.53
CA LEU A 9 32.54 11.92 13.68
C LEU A 9 32.51 10.39 13.78
N SER A 10 32.55 9.89 15.01
CA SER A 10 32.35 8.48 15.32
C SER A 10 30.90 8.07 15.07
N ARG A 11 30.72 7.03 14.24
CA ARG A 11 29.50 6.24 14.07
C ARG A 11 28.91 5.86 15.43
N LEU A 12 27.73 6.37 15.74
CA LEU A 12 26.90 5.88 16.84
C LEU A 12 26.09 4.68 16.32
N GLN A 13 26.63 3.49 16.59
CA GLN A 13 25.83 2.28 16.76
C GLN A 13 25.07 2.42 18.09
N THR A 14 23.75 2.59 18.05
CA THR A 14 22.91 2.43 19.24
C THR A 14 22.55 0.96 19.38
N ASN A 15 23.28 0.29 20.27
CA ASN A 15 22.94 -1.01 20.81
C ASN A 15 21.62 -0.92 21.60
N GLN A 16 20.77 -1.91 21.35
CA GLN A 16 19.70 -2.34 22.23
C GLN A 16 20.27 -2.72 23.61
N SER A 17 19.67 -2.22 24.69
CA SER A 17 19.67 -2.91 25.97
C SER A 17 18.57 -2.37 26.89
N ASN A 18 17.60 -3.24 27.17
CA ASN A 18 16.91 -3.48 28.44
C ASN A 18 16.87 -2.33 29.46
N ALA A 19 15.66 -1.82 29.72
CA ALA A 19 15.34 -1.15 30.97
C ALA A 19 14.05 -1.76 31.57
N HIS A 20 14.27 -2.66 32.52
CA HIS A 20 13.29 -3.15 33.47
C HIS A 20 12.71 -2.00 34.30
N SER A 21 11.39 -2.01 34.45
CA SER A 21 10.60 -1.70 35.66
C SER A 21 11.25 -0.78 36.70
N LEU A 22 10.87 0.50 36.69
CA LEU A 22 11.03 1.40 37.82
C LEU A 22 9.65 1.68 38.44
N LYS A 23 9.38 1.00 39.57
CA LYS A 23 8.26 1.30 40.46
C LYS A 23 8.63 2.49 41.35
N ASN A 24 7.78 3.52 41.36
CA ASN A 24 7.83 4.64 42.32
C ASN A 24 7.59 4.14 43.76
N PRO A 25 8.40 4.55 44.76
CA PRO A 25 8.21 4.14 46.15
C PRO A 25 7.71 5.30 47.01
N PHE A 26 6.39 5.53 47.11
CA PHE A 26 5.81 6.37 48.18
C PHE A 26 4.31 6.05 48.37
N ASN A 27 3.96 5.20 49.34
CA ASN A 27 2.86 5.45 50.29
C ASN A 27 2.73 4.29 51.30
N GLU A 28 3.17 4.51 52.54
CA GLU A 28 2.75 3.69 53.68
C GLU A 28 1.59 4.39 54.40
N GLY A 29 0.52 3.63 54.68
CA GLY A 29 -0.38 3.89 55.80
C GLY A 29 -1.77 4.44 55.47
N LYS A 30 -2.74 3.54 55.28
CA LYS A 30 -3.91 3.35 56.18
C LYS A 30 -4.89 2.35 55.58
N ARG A 31 -5.15 1.28 56.34
CA ARG A 31 -6.24 0.32 56.09
C ARG A 31 -7.57 1.03 56.28
N GLY A 32 -8.34 1.15 55.21
CA GLY A 32 -9.75 1.50 55.22
C GLY A 32 -10.42 0.78 54.06
N SER A 33 -11.39 -0.09 54.36
CA SER A 33 -12.15 -0.86 53.38
C SER A 33 -13.09 0.08 52.62
N SER A 34 -12.66 0.58 51.46
CA SER A 34 -13.55 1.14 50.44
C SER A 34 -13.56 0.18 49.27
N GLN A 35 -14.73 -0.40 48.97
CA GLN A 35 -14.96 -1.17 47.75
C GLN A 35 -14.55 -0.32 46.55
N SER A 36 -13.42 -0.64 45.92
CA SER A 36 -13.09 -0.09 44.62
C SER A 36 -14.02 -0.74 43.61
N THR A 37 -15.01 0.00 43.15
CA THR A 37 -15.65 -0.29 41.86
C THR A 37 -14.54 -0.30 40.82
N HIS A 38 -14.06 -1.48 40.43
CA HIS A 38 -13.35 -1.65 39.17
C HIS A 38 -14.35 -1.30 38.07
N GLN A 39 -14.38 -0.03 37.69
CA GLN A 39 -14.76 0.28 36.32
C GLN A 39 -13.73 -0.44 35.45
N PRO A 40 -14.13 -1.26 34.46
CA PRO A 40 -13.18 -1.74 33.48
C PRO A 40 -12.50 -0.50 32.90
N GLU A 41 -11.17 -0.46 32.92
CA GLU A 41 -10.44 0.44 32.03
C GLU A 41 -10.94 0.05 30.64
N VAL A 42 -11.76 0.92 30.05
CA VAL A 42 -12.17 0.76 28.66
C VAL A 42 -10.87 0.99 27.90
N ASP A 43 -10.36 -0.06 27.27
CA ASP A 43 -9.26 0.04 26.32
C ASP A 43 -9.71 1.08 25.27
N ASP A 44 -9.06 2.22 25.25
CA ASP A 44 -9.41 3.36 24.39
C ASP A 44 -8.45 3.34 23.21
N ASP A 45 -8.71 2.42 22.29
CA ASP A 45 -7.88 2.09 21.13
C ASP A 45 -7.80 3.23 20.09
N ARG A 46 -8.42 4.39 20.36
CA ARG A 46 -8.41 5.55 19.45
C ARG A 46 -7.00 6.03 19.10
N TYR A 47 -6.02 5.75 19.96
CA TYR A 47 -4.62 6.09 19.76
C TYR A 47 -3.84 5.07 18.93
N ASP A 48 -4.45 3.96 18.52
CA ASP A 48 -3.80 2.91 17.75
C ASP A 48 -4.08 3.01 16.24
N TYR A 49 -5.05 3.84 15.85
CA TYR A 49 -5.37 4.06 14.45
C TYR A 49 -4.34 4.95 13.77
N VAL A 50 -3.73 4.40 12.72
CA VAL A 50 -2.73 5.07 11.87
C VAL A 50 -3.10 4.97 10.40
N SER A 51 -2.65 5.93 9.61
CA SER A 51 -2.79 5.93 8.15
C SER A 51 -1.44 6.14 7.48
N GLU A 52 -1.13 5.35 6.47
CA GLU A 52 0.09 5.54 5.67
C GLU A 52 -0.24 5.35 4.19
N LEU A 53 0.54 6.00 3.32
CA LEU A 53 0.38 5.83 1.89
C LEU A 53 0.85 4.44 1.44
N LEU A 54 0.15 3.88 0.47
CA LEU A 54 0.63 2.73 -0.28
C LEU A 54 1.52 3.25 -1.42
N TYR A 55 2.80 2.95 -1.35
CA TYR A 55 3.76 3.44 -2.34
C TYR A 55 3.61 2.71 -3.67
N ILE A 56 3.01 3.37 -4.65
CA ILE A 56 2.86 2.84 -6.01
C ILE A 56 4.22 2.90 -6.72
N HIS A 57 4.92 1.77 -6.69
CA HIS A 57 6.19 1.60 -7.38
C HIS A 57 6.03 0.97 -8.77
N ASP A 58 4.82 0.62 -9.17
CA ASP A 58 4.56 -0.07 -10.43
C ASP A 58 4.88 0.82 -11.65
N LYS A 59 5.34 0.18 -12.72
CA LYS A 59 5.45 0.79 -14.05
C LYS A 59 4.69 -0.11 -15.02
N LEU A 60 3.38 0.12 -15.05
CA LEU A 60 2.40 -0.71 -15.73
C LEU A 60 1.49 0.17 -16.58
N MET A 61 1.25 -0.25 -17.81
CA MET A 61 0.26 0.31 -18.70
C MET A 61 -0.61 -0.81 -19.27
N ILE A 62 -1.92 -0.67 -19.16
CA ILE A 62 -2.90 -1.57 -19.77
C ILE A 62 -3.73 -0.75 -20.74
N VAL A 63 -3.78 -1.18 -22.00
CA VAL A 63 -4.51 -0.48 -23.07
C VAL A 63 -5.62 -1.37 -23.59
N ASP A 64 -6.85 -0.85 -23.59
CA ASP A 64 -8.06 -1.46 -24.15
C ASP A 64 -8.36 -2.89 -23.68
N ASP A 65 -7.90 -3.30 -22.49
CA ASP A 65 -7.94 -4.70 -22.02
C ASP A 65 -7.30 -5.67 -23.06
N ARG A 66 -6.34 -5.20 -23.85
CA ARG A 66 -5.70 -5.91 -24.98
C ARG A 66 -4.20 -6.02 -24.88
N ILE A 67 -3.56 -4.95 -24.45
CA ILE A 67 -2.11 -4.81 -24.47
C ILE A 67 -1.66 -4.46 -23.05
N VAL A 68 -0.64 -5.16 -22.57
CA VAL A 68 0.03 -4.81 -21.32
C VAL A 68 1.48 -4.48 -21.58
N LEU A 69 1.93 -3.32 -21.15
CA LEU A 69 3.34 -2.96 -21.06
C LEU A 69 3.72 -2.88 -19.58
N MET A 70 4.72 -3.66 -19.19
CA MET A 70 5.21 -3.65 -17.80
C MET A 70 6.72 -3.78 -17.74
N GLY A 71 7.35 -3.19 -16.73
CA GLY A 71 8.80 -3.21 -16.62
C GLY A 71 9.34 -2.36 -15.48
N SER A 72 10.59 -1.91 -15.63
CA SER A 72 11.27 -1.03 -14.69
C SER A 72 11.17 0.46 -15.05
N ALA A 73 10.88 0.76 -16.33
CA ALA A 73 10.91 2.13 -16.87
C ALA A 73 9.78 3.02 -16.32
N ASN A 74 10.13 4.05 -15.55
CA ASN A 74 9.18 5.08 -15.14
C ASN A 74 8.71 5.93 -16.32
N ILE A 75 7.62 6.69 -16.15
CA ILE A 75 7.20 7.72 -17.11
C ILE A 75 7.96 9.01 -16.80
N ASN A 76 9.24 9.05 -17.18
CA ASN A 76 10.13 10.20 -17.03
C ASN A 76 11.30 10.09 -18.04
N ASP A 77 12.04 11.17 -18.27
CA ASP A 77 13.15 11.18 -19.23
C ASP A 77 14.27 10.24 -18.79
N ARG A 78 14.50 10.12 -17.48
CA ARG A 78 15.50 9.22 -16.89
C ARG A 78 15.38 7.77 -17.36
N SER A 79 14.14 7.27 -17.43
CA SER A 79 13.85 5.90 -17.88
C SER A 79 13.57 5.81 -19.40
N GLN A 80 13.02 6.85 -20.04
CA GLN A 80 12.48 6.75 -21.40
C GLN A 80 13.44 7.15 -22.53
N LEU A 81 14.46 8.00 -22.27
CA LEU A 81 15.35 8.49 -23.34
C LEU A 81 16.37 7.44 -23.83
N GLY A 82 16.58 6.35 -23.07
CA GLY A 82 17.49 5.25 -23.42
C GLY A 82 18.99 5.57 -23.35
N ASN A 83 19.37 6.84 -23.13
CA ASN A 83 20.76 7.26 -22.92
C ASN A 83 21.10 7.60 -21.46
N ARG A 84 20.22 7.23 -20.52
CA ARG A 84 20.34 7.46 -19.08
C ARG A 84 20.34 6.13 -18.32
N ASP A 85 19.28 5.83 -17.57
CA ASP A 85 19.20 4.58 -16.82
C ASP A 85 18.96 3.40 -17.76
N SER A 86 19.51 2.23 -17.39
CA SER A 86 19.24 0.98 -18.11
C SER A 86 17.92 0.40 -17.62
N GLU A 87 16.98 0.23 -18.53
CA GLU A 87 15.63 -0.25 -18.22
C GLU A 87 15.30 -1.52 -19.00
N ILE A 88 14.35 -2.29 -18.48
CA ILE A 88 13.74 -3.42 -19.18
C ILE A 88 12.23 -3.27 -19.16
N ALA A 89 11.59 -3.60 -20.27
CA ALA A 89 10.14 -3.65 -20.38
C ALA A 89 9.71 -4.85 -21.22
N MET A 90 8.53 -5.38 -20.92
CA MET A 90 7.89 -6.47 -21.63
C MET A 90 6.52 -6.01 -22.12
N LEU A 91 6.30 -6.21 -23.42
CA LEU A 91 5.01 -6.04 -24.07
C LEU A 91 4.32 -7.40 -24.14
N VAL A 92 3.09 -7.48 -23.64
CA VAL A 92 2.26 -8.69 -23.66
C VAL A 92 1.03 -8.43 -24.52
N GLU A 93 0.93 -9.20 -25.59
CA GLU A 93 -0.23 -9.25 -26.49
C GLU A 93 -0.75 -10.69 -26.49
N ASP A 94 -1.82 -10.93 -25.74
CA ASP A 94 -2.41 -12.26 -25.60
C ASP A 94 -3.37 -12.54 -26.77
N THR A 95 -3.21 -13.70 -27.40
CA THR A 95 -4.04 -14.15 -28.52
C THR A 95 -5.37 -14.76 -28.07
N GLU A 96 -5.45 -15.21 -26.80
CA GLU A 96 -6.70 -15.76 -26.25
C GLU A 96 -7.64 -14.61 -25.86
N MET A 97 -8.85 -14.68 -26.38
CA MET A 97 -9.87 -13.64 -26.20
C MET A 97 -10.97 -14.12 -25.25
N VAL A 98 -11.44 -13.23 -24.39
CA VAL A 98 -12.55 -13.46 -23.47
C VAL A 98 -13.67 -12.44 -23.71
N PRO A 99 -14.95 -12.82 -23.61
CA PRO A 99 -16.06 -11.86 -23.64
C PRO A 99 -15.96 -10.87 -22.48
N SER A 100 -16.15 -9.59 -22.79
CA SER A 100 -16.15 -8.44 -21.87
C SER A 100 -17.11 -7.37 -22.38
N TYR A 101 -17.08 -6.18 -21.77
CA TYR A 101 -17.83 -5.01 -22.18
C TYR A 101 -16.93 -3.78 -22.24
N MET A 102 -17.25 -2.85 -23.14
CA MET A 102 -16.55 -1.58 -23.29
C MET A 102 -17.57 -0.49 -23.62
N ASN A 103 -17.85 0.40 -22.67
CA ASN A 103 -18.85 1.46 -22.78
C ASN A 103 -20.26 0.95 -23.17
N GLY A 104 -20.69 -0.14 -22.54
CA GLY A 104 -22.01 -0.77 -22.72
C GLY A 104 -22.11 -1.70 -23.92
N GLU A 105 -21.09 -1.77 -24.78
CA GLU A 105 -21.06 -2.65 -25.94
C GLU A 105 -20.29 -3.93 -25.64
N GLU A 106 -20.72 -5.05 -26.25
CA GLU A 106 -19.99 -6.31 -26.16
C GLU A 106 -18.60 -6.14 -26.78
N PHE A 107 -17.57 -6.53 -26.02
CA PHE A 107 -16.19 -6.38 -26.42
C PHE A 107 -15.45 -7.69 -26.19
N GLN A 108 -14.64 -8.12 -27.15
CA GLN A 108 -13.67 -9.18 -26.87
C GLN A 108 -12.50 -8.51 -26.14
N ALA A 109 -12.05 -9.01 -25.01
CA ALA A 109 -10.83 -8.56 -24.32
C ALA A 109 -9.74 -9.63 -24.42
N SER A 110 -8.47 -9.27 -24.33
CA SER A 110 -7.40 -10.27 -24.21
C SER A 110 -7.41 -10.85 -22.80
N LYS A 111 -7.23 -12.17 -22.67
CA LYS A 111 -7.37 -12.87 -21.40
C LYS A 111 -6.39 -12.35 -20.35
N PHE A 112 -5.12 -12.19 -20.70
CA PHE A 112 -4.10 -11.66 -19.79
C PHE A 112 -4.42 -10.26 -19.28
N ALA A 113 -4.62 -9.29 -20.19
CA ALA A 113 -4.82 -7.89 -19.82
C ALA A 113 -6.10 -7.69 -19.00
N HIS A 114 -7.20 -8.33 -19.42
CA HIS A 114 -8.48 -8.28 -18.70
C HIS A 114 -8.34 -8.83 -17.27
N THR A 115 -7.68 -9.99 -17.13
CA THR A 115 -7.50 -10.64 -15.83
C THR A 115 -6.65 -9.76 -14.91
N LEU A 116 -5.52 -9.24 -15.40
CA LEU A 116 -4.64 -8.36 -14.64
C LEU A 116 -5.39 -7.10 -14.18
N ARG A 117 -6.09 -6.41 -15.08
CA ARG A 117 -6.85 -5.20 -14.72
C ARG A 117 -7.98 -5.50 -13.74
N MET A 118 -8.72 -6.60 -13.90
CA MET A 118 -9.73 -7.03 -12.92
C MET A 118 -9.14 -7.27 -11.52
N GLN A 119 -7.96 -7.91 -11.43
CA GLN A 119 -7.31 -8.18 -10.16
C GLN A 119 -6.92 -6.87 -9.46
N LEU A 120 -6.23 -5.97 -10.17
CA LEU A 120 -5.84 -4.65 -9.65
C LEU A 120 -7.04 -3.82 -9.21
N TRP A 121 -8.09 -3.79 -10.04
CA TRP A 121 -9.30 -3.05 -9.71
C TRP A 121 -9.98 -3.60 -8.49
N LYS A 122 -10.11 -4.93 -8.35
CA LYS A 122 -10.73 -5.51 -7.17
C LYS A 122 -9.95 -5.19 -5.89
N GLU A 123 -8.62 -5.22 -5.95
CA GLU A 123 -7.78 -4.83 -4.82
C GLU A 123 -8.02 -3.36 -4.45
N HIS A 124 -7.79 -2.42 -5.38
CA HIS A 124 -7.91 -1.00 -5.09
C HIS A 124 -9.32 -0.55 -4.76
N LEU A 125 -10.34 -1.27 -5.24
CA LEU A 125 -11.75 -0.98 -4.96
C LEU A 125 -12.27 -1.69 -3.70
N GLY A 126 -11.49 -2.57 -3.05
CA GLY A 126 -11.95 -3.33 -1.88
C GLY A 126 -13.01 -4.38 -2.21
N LEU A 127 -12.94 -4.96 -3.41
CA LEU A 127 -13.85 -6.02 -3.90
C LEU A 127 -13.26 -7.43 -3.72
N LEU A 128 -12.04 -7.55 -3.19
CA LEU A 128 -11.50 -8.85 -2.80
C LEU A 128 -12.31 -9.41 -1.62
N ASN A 129 -12.84 -10.62 -1.74
CA ASN A 129 -13.46 -11.31 -0.60
C ASN A 129 -12.32 -11.86 0.29
N PHE A 130 -12.01 -11.12 1.35
CA PHE A 130 -11.10 -11.58 2.39
C PHE A 130 -11.94 -11.91 3.63
N GLU A 131 -12.20 -13.20 3.86
CA GLU A 131 -13.05 -13.65 4.96
C GLU A 131 -12.26 -14.00 6.23
N ASP A 132 -10.93 -14.18 6.16
CA ASP A 132 -10.12 -14.65 7.29
C ASP A 132 -8.83 -13.85 7.51
N TRP A 133 -8.96 -12.70 8.17
CA TRP A 133 -7.84 -11.84 8.58
C TRP A 133 -6.87 -12.52 9.56
N SER A 134 -7.37 -13.45 10.36
CA SER A 134 -6.61 -14.21 11.37
C SER A 134 -5.49 -15.04 10.74
N GLN A 135 -5.66 -15.50 9.51
CA GLN A 135 -4.67 -16.32 8.81
C GLN A 135 -3.42 -15.52 8.39
N LEU A 136 -3.53 -14.20 8.21
CA LEU A 136 -2.41 -13.31 7.89
C LEU A 136 -1.55 -12.93 9.11
N LEU A 137 -2.16 -12.96 10.30
CA LEU A 137 -1.53 -12.52 11.56
C LEU A 137 -0.94 -13.68 12.37
N GLN A 138 -1.19 -14.93 11.96
CA GLN A 138 -0.55 -16.10 12.56
C GLN A 138 0.91 -16.16 12.08
N GLU A 139 1.82 -15.55 12.84
CA GLU A 139 3.23 -15.91 12.77
C GLU A 139 3.36 -17.39 13.16
N GLU A 140 3.77 -18.25 12.23
CA GLU A 140 4.08 -19.65 12.56
C GLU A 140 5.26 -19.68 13.53
N GLU A 141 4.99 -19.96 14.82
CA GLU A 141 5.99 -20.25 15.84
C GLU A 141 6.94 -21.34 15.34
N HIS A 142 8.11 -20.94 14.83
CA HIS A 142 9.16 -21.87 14.48
C HIS A 142 9.75 -22.45 15.77
N GLN A 143 9.40 -23.70 16.10
CA GLN A 143 10.11 -24.46 17.13
C GLN A 143 11.61 -24.55 16.78
N PRO A 144 12.51 -24.43 17.78
CA PRO A 144 13.95 -24.45 17.53
C PRO A 144 14.36 -25.83 17.00
N ARG A 145 14.95 -25.85 15.79
CA ARG A 145 15.48 -27.06 15.15
C ARG A 145 16.66 -27.61 15.96
N SER A 146 16.57 -28.87 16.35
CA SER A 146 17.74 -29.64 16.80
C SER A 146 18.61 -30.02 15.60
N ASP A 147 19.92 -29.79 15.73
CA ASP A 147 20.94 -30.06 14.74
C ASP A 147 21.07 -31.57 14.46
N HIS A 148 20.50 -32.05 13.35
CA HIS A 148 21.00 -33.27 12.71
C HIS A 148 20.95 -33.17 11.19
N LEU A 149 22.12 -33.38 10.59
CA LEU A 149 22.45 -33.42 9.17
C LEU A 149 21.63 -34.51 8.43
N ASN A 150 20.47 -34.12 7.91
CA ASN A 150 19.86 -34.75 6.73
C ASN A 150 18.75 -33.84 6.24
N MET A 151 19.04 -32.88 5.36
CA MET A 151 18.09 -31.84 4.92
C MET A 151 16.84 -32.43 4.25
N PRO A 152 15.66 -32.40 4.88
CA PRO A 152 14.40 -32.46 4.16
C PRO A 152 14.09 -31.02 3.73
N GLN A 153 13.87 -30.81 2.44
CA GLN A 153 13.47 -29.51 1.90
C GLN A 153 12.27 -28.94 2.67
N PRO A 154 12.28 -27.67 3.10
CA PRO A 154 11.15 -27.07 3.79
C PRO A 154 9.96 -27.04 2.83
N LYS A 155 8.90 -27.77 3.19
CA LYS A 155 7.59 -27.63 2.55
C LYS A 155 6.91 -26.44 3.20
N HIS A 156 6.60 -25.45 2.38
CA HIS A 156 5.72 -24.30 2.63
C HIS A 156 6.36 -23.07 3.30
N ALA A 157 6.84 -22.20 2.43
CA ALA A 157 6.52 -20.77 2.48
C ALA A 157 6.31 -20.33 1.01
N TYR A 158 5.31 -19.52 0.67
CA TYR A 158 5.21 -18.81 -0.64
C TYR A 158 5.28 -19.63 -1.95
N PRO A 159 4.16 -19.98 -2.63
CA PRO A 159 4.21 -20.65 -3.95
C PRO A 159 4.95 -19.85 -5.04
N SER A 160 4.93 -18.51 -5.00
CA SER A 160 5.61 -17.64 -5.97
C SER A 160 7.08 -17.36 -5.67
N LEU A 161 7.50 -17.44 -4.40
CA LEU A 161 8.86 -17.05 -4.01
C LEU A 161 9.76 -18.24 -3.62
N THR A 162 9.23 -19.44 -3.40
CA THR A 162 10.07 -20.61 -3.05
C THR A 162 10.42 -21.54 -4.20
N ARG A 163 10.17 -21.17 -5.45
CA ARG A 163 10.48 -22.09 -6.57
C ARG A 163 10.94 -21.48 -7.88
N SER A 164 11.62 -20.34 -7.84
CA SER A 164 12.54 -20.00 -8.93
C SER A 164 13.95 -20.02 -8.36
N THR A 165 14.71 -21.04 -8.73
CA THR A 165 16.17 -20.99 -8.61
C THR A 165 16.79 -20.03 -9.64
N ASN A 166 15.95 -19.30 -10.39
CA ASN A 166 16.29 -18.38 -11.47
C ASN A 166 17.24 -19.04 -12.47
N ASN A 167 17.05 -20.35 -12.70
CA ASN A 167 17.87 -21.13 -13.61
C ASN A 167 17.18 -21.26 -14.98
N ALA A 168 17.93 -21.71 -15.98
CA ALA A 168 17.42 -21.86 -17.34
C ALA A 168 16.25 -22.86 -17.47
N GLN A 169 16.10 -23.79 -16.54
CA GLN A 169 15.01 -24.76 -16.51
C GLN A 169 13.71 -24.10 -16.02
N ASP A 170 13.80 -23.23 -15.01
CA ASP A 170 12.67 -22.46 -14.48
C ASP A 170 12.15 -21.49 -15.56
N ILE A 171 13.06 -20.81 -16.27
CA ILE A 171 12.71 -19.93 -17.40
C ILE A 171 11.95 -20.73 -18.47
N LYS A 172 12.48 -21.88 -18.91
CA LYS A 172 11.80 -22.73 -19.91
C LYS A 172 10.43 -23.22 -19.44
N SER A 173 10.27 -23.51 -18.15
CA SER A 173 8.97 -23.94 -17.61
C SER A 173 7.97 -22.79 -17.58
N ILE A 174 8.42 -21.56 -17.28
CA ILE A 174 7.57 -20.36 -17.28
C ILE A 174 7.19 -19.99 -18.72
N GLU A 175 8.15 -20.03 -19.66
CA GLU A 175 7.92 -19.79 -21.09
C GLU A 175 6.97 -20.81 -21.73
N ALA A 176 6.91 -22.04 -21.18
CA ALA A 176 5.99 -23.08 -21.63
C ALA A 176 4.58 -22.98 -21.03
N ASP A 177 4.40 -22.17 -19.97
CA ASP A 177 3.11 -21.94 -19.32
C ASP A 177 2.37 -20.77 -19.98
N GLU A 178 1.03 -20.75 -19.83
CA GLU A 178 0.21 -19.60 -20.28
C GLU A 178 0.54 -18.34 -19.44
N PRO A 179 0.67 -17.15 -20.06
CA PRO A 179 0.98 -15.91 -19.35
C PRO A 179 0.07 -15.63 -18.15
N VAL A 180 -1.23 -15.94 -18.27
CA VAL A 180 -2.21 -15.74 -17.19
C VAL A 180 -1.87 -16.53 -15.92
N LYS A 181 -1.27 -17.72 -16.04
CA LYS A 181 -0.90 -18.56 -14.89
C LYS A 181 0.23 -17.94 -14.06
N MET A 182 0.97 -16.97 -14.62
CA MET A 182 1.93 -16.18 -13.84
C MET A 182 1.21 -15.28 -12.82
N LEU A 183 0.03 -14.75 -13.16
CA LEU A 183 -0.81 -13.98 -12.25
C LEU A 183 -1.32 -14.86 -11.11
N ASP A 184 -1.67 -16.11 -11.41
CA ASP A 184 -2.15 -17.09 -10.43
C ASP A 184 -1.07 -17.47 -9.41
N LYS A 185 0.18 -17.61 -9.86
CA LYS A 185 1.31 -17.94 -8.99
C LYS A 185 1.65 -16.78 -8.05
N ALA A 186 1.56 -15.54 -8.54
CA ALA A 186 1.93 -14.33 -7.79
C ALA A 186 0.82 -13.79 -6.87
N SER A 187 -0.44 -14.09 -7.16
CA SER A 187 -1.57 -13.56 -6.41
C SER A 187 -1.70 -14.22 -5.03
N ARG A 188 -1.77 -13.40 -3.97
CA ARG A 188 -2.04 -13.84 -2.59
C ARG A 188 -3.47 -14.33 -2.39
N THR A 189 -4.36 -13.96 -3.29
CA THR A 189 -5.71 -14.49 -3.41
C THR A 189 -5.71 -15.39 -4.64
N PHE A 190 -6.00 -16.69 -4.50
CA PHE A 190 -6.08 -17.63 -5.63
C PHE A 190 -6.68 -16.93 -6.85
N SER A 191 -5.93 -16.85 -7.96
CA SER A 191 -6.40 -16.11 -9.12
C SER A 191 -7.76 -16.62 -9.55
N PHE A 192 -8.67 -15.68 -9.65
CA PHE A 192 -10.09 -15.97 -9.75
C PHE A 192 -10.52 -16.41 -11.15
N TYR A 193 -9.60 -16.64 -12.11
CA TYR A 193 -10.00 -17.06 -13.46
C TYR A 193 -10.78 -18.38 -13.43
N ASP A 194 -10.29 -19.38 -12.69
CA ASP A 194 -11.00 -20.67 -12.52
C ASP A 194 -12.29 -20.56 -11.70
N THR A 195 -12.42 -19.53 -10.87
CA THR A 195 -13.63 -19.26 -10.08
C THR A 195 -14.62 -18.36 -10.80
N PHE A 196 -14.24 -17.67 -11.88
CA PHE A 196 -15.12 -16.79 -12.68
C PHE A 196 -16.26 -17.58 -13.35
N HIS A 197 -15.97 -18.78 -13.83
CA HIS A 197 -16.99 -19.67 -14.41
C HIS A 197 -17.84 -20.40 -13.36
N LYS A 198 -17.39 -20.46 -12.11
CA LYS A 198 -18.05 -21.23 -11.03
C LYS A 198 -18.81 -20.35 -10.03
N HIS A 199 -18.41 -19.10 -9.84
CA HIS A 199 -19.02 -18.18 -8.90
C HIS A 199 -19.87 -17.16 -9.65
N ARG A 200 -21.18 -17.18 -9.42
CA ARG A 200 -22.04 -16.01 -9.71
C ARG A 200 -21.40 -14.80 -9.04
N HIS A 201 -21.16 -13.71 -9.78
CA HIS A 201 -20.77 -12.43 -9.21
C HIS A 201 -21.73 -12.08 -8.07
N THR A 202 -21.30 -12.29 -6.82
CA THR A 202 -22.20 -12.24 -5.66
C THR A 202 -22.60 -10.81 -5.32
N LYS A 203 -21.90 -9.79 -5.86
CA LYS A 203 -22.18 -8.37 -5.64
C LYS A 203 -22.32 -7.62 -6.98
N ARG A 204 -23.33 -6.74 -7.06
CA ARG A 204 -23.67 -5.87 -8.23
C ARG A 204 -22.52 -4.94 -8.67
N GLU A 205 -21.53 -4.75 -7.81
CA GLU A 205 -20.36 -3.89 -8.02
C GLU A 205 -19.23 -4.60 -8.76
N ASP A 206 -19.05 -5.92 -8.55
CA ASP A 206 -18.11 -6.74 -9.33
C ASP A 206 -18.47 -6.74 -10.81
N ALA A 207 -19.77 -6.82 -11.10
CA ALA A 207 -20.29 -6.74 -12.46
C ALA A 207 -20.12 -5.35 -13.10
N ALA A 208 -20.00 -4.29 -12.30
CA ALA A 208 -19.77 -2.95 -12.83
C ALA A 208 -18.29 -2.70 -13.14
N ALA A 209 -17.35 -3.38 -12.46
CA ALA A 209 -15.92 -3.34 -12.76
C ALA A 209 -15.52 -4.09 -14.05
N LEU A 210 -16.48 -4.79 -14.69
CA LEU A 210 -16.31 -5.46 -15.98
C LEU A 210 -16.18 -4.48 -17.15
N ASP A 211 -16.90 -3.36 -17.08
CA ASP A 211 -16.90 -2.35 -18.14
C ASP A 211 -16.10 -1.13 -17.66
N PRO A 212 -14.83 -1.01 -18.11
CA PRO A 212 -13.95 0.01 -17.58
C PRO A 212 -14.29 1.43 -18.06
N LEU A 213 -15.13 1.57 -19.09
CA LEU A 213 -15.49 2.87 -19.67
C LEU A 213 -16.92 3.31 -19.34
N SER A 214 -17.71 2.48 -18.64
CA SER A 214 -19.07 2.88 -18.30
C SER A 214 -19.10 4.06 -17.32
N ASP A 215 -19.95 5.06 -17.62
CA ASP A 215 -20.19 6.22 -16.73
C ASP A 215 -20.58 5.78 -15.31
N ARG A 216 -21.38 4.72 -15.23
CA ARG A 216 -21.81 4.15 -13.95
C ARG A 216 -20.61 3.65 -13.14
N PHE A 217 -19.67 2.96 -13.77
CA PHE A 217 -18.47 2.51 -13.08
C PHE A 217 -17.61 3.71 -12.66
N TYR A 218 -17.31 4.61 -13.60
CA TYR A 218 -16.45 5.76 -13.35
C TYR A 218 -17.00 6.67 -12.24
N HIS A 219 -18.26 7.11 -12.34
CA HIS A 219 -18.82 8.07 -11.39
C HIS A 219 -19.28 7.43 -10.08
N HIS A 220 -19.98 6.29 -10.13
CA HIS A 220 -20.65 5.76 -8.94
C HIS A 220 -19.80 4.77 -8.14
N ILE A 221 -18.70 4.29 -8.71
CA ILE A 221 -17.78 3.36 -8.03
C ILE A 221 -16.41 4.00 -7.89
N TRP A 222 -15.70 4.23 -9.01
CA TRP A 222 -14.31 4.71 -8.98
C TRP A 222 -14.18 6.07 -8.28
N LEU A 223 -14.81 7.10 -8.84
CA LEU A 223 -14.70 8.47 -8.35
C LEU A 223 -15.38 8.63 -6.99
N LYS A 224 -16.53 7.99 -6.78
CA LYS A 224 -17.23 8.02 -5.49
C LYS A 224 -16.37 7.46 -4.37
N ARG A 225 -15.75 6.28 -4.55
CA ARG A 225 -14.86 5.68 -3.54
C ARG A 225 -13.64 6.55 -3.29
N ALA A 226 -12.95 6.96 -4.34
CA ALA A 226 -11.79 7.85 -4.22
C ALA A 226 -12.13 9.12 -3.44
N THR A 227 -13.26 9.77 -3.75
CA THR A 227 -13.69 11.01 -3.10
C THR A 227 -14.07 10.78 -1.63
N THR A 228 -14.84 9.73 -1.33
CA THR A 228 -15.24 9.38 0.04
C THR A 228 -14.03 9.05 0.89
N ASN A 229 -13.15 8.18 0.43
CA ASN A 229 -11.92 7.79 1.14
C ASN A 229 -11.04 9.02 1.40
N THR A 230 -10.82 9.87 0.39
CA THR A 230 -10.03 11.12 0.54
C THR A 230 -10.59 12.01 1.63
N ARG A 231 -11.92 12.21 1.67
CA ARG A 231 -12.57 13.03 2.70
C ARG A 231 -12.37 12.45 4.10
N ILE A 232 -12.49 11.14 4.25
CA ILE A 232 -12.35 10.47 5.55
C ILE A 232 -10.90 10.53 6.02
N TYR A 233 -9.94 10.18 5.17
CA TYR A 233 -8.52 10.24 5.51
C TYR A 233 -8.09 11.66 5.90
N ARG A 234 -8.48 12.67 5.10
CA ARG A 234 -8.26 14.09 5.43
C ARG A 234 -8.82 14.44 6.81
N LYS A 235 -10.07 14.06 7.08
CA LYS A 235 -10.79 14.44 8.31
C LYS A 235 -10.22 13.76 9.56
N LEU A 236 -9.86 12.48 9.48
CA LEU A 236 -9.38 11.72 10.63
C LEU A 236 -7.90 11.95 10.90
N PHE A 237 -7.06 11.92 9.87
CA PHE A 237 -5.61 11.86 10.03
C PHE A 237 -4.90 13.16 9.66
N HIS A 238 -5.60 14.12 9.04
CA HIS A 238 -4.98 15.32 8.48
C HIS A 238 -3.75 14.99 7.62
N CYS A 239 -3.87 13.92 6.83
CA CYS A 239 -2.78 13.46 5.97
C CYS A 239 -2.54 14.44 4.81
N VAL A 240 -1.29 14.49 4.38
CA VAL A 240 -0.82 15.27 3.22
C VAL A 240 -0.23 14.32 2.18
N PRO A 241 -0.23 14.67 0.89
CA PRO A 241 -0.69 15.92 0.27
C PRO A 241 -2.23 16.10 0.25
N ASP A 242 -2.71 17.35 0.18
CA ASP A 242 -4.15 17.65 0.16
C ASP A 242 -4.53 18.95 -0.58
N ASP A 243 -5.61 18.93 -1.37
CA ASP A 243 -6.08 20.07 -2.19
C ASP A 243 -6.59 21.28 -1.38
N THR A 244 -6.81 21.14 -0.07
CA THR A 244 -7.19 22.28 0.79
C THR A 244 -5.99 23.12 1.25
N ILE A 245 -4.77 22.71 0.88
CA ILE A 245 -3.50 23.28 1.35
C ILE A 245 -2.69 23.77 0.15
N HIS A 246 -2.66 25.06 -0.09
CA HIS A 246 -1.96 25.66 -1.23
C HIS A 246 -0.61 26.28 -0.87
N THR A 247 -0.28 26.43 0.42
CA THR A 247 0.97 27.06 0.91
C THR A 247 1.65 26.29 2.04
N TYR A 248 2.95 26.53 2.26
CA TYR A 248 3.70 25.96 3.38
C TYR A 248 3.22 26.47 4.74
N GLU A 249 2.65 27.68 4.80
CA GLU A 249 2.01 28.19 6.02
C GLU A 249 0.74 27.39 6.35
N GLN A 250 -0.12 27.14 5.36
CA GLN A 250 -1.31 26.32 5.55
C GLN A 250 -0.94 24.87 5.94
N HIS A 251 0.09 24.30 5.30
CA HIS A 251 0.59 22.97 5.63
C HIS A 251 0.97 22.85 7.12
N ARG A 252 1.77 23.80 7.62
CA ARG A 252 2.20 23.82 9.03
C ARG A 252 1.06 23.97 10.03
N LYS A 253 -0.04 24.63 9.64
CA LYS A 253 -1.24 24.77 10.48
C LYS A 253 -2.15 23.55 10.41
N PHE A 254 -2.09 22.80 9.31
CA PHE A 254 -2.97 21.66 9.06
C PHE A 254 -2.48 20.39 9.77
N ILE A 255 -1.17 20.12 9.71
CA ILE A 255 -0.58 18.93 10.34
C ILE A 255 -0.59 19.10 11.87
N PRO A 256 -0.98 18.06 12.63
CA PRO A 256 -0.93 18.09 14.08
C PRO A 256 0.47 18.37 14.62
N ASP A 257 0.56 19.03 15.78
CA ASP A 257 1.84 19.23 16.46
C ASP A 257 2.47 17.86 16.79
N PRO A 258 3.65 17.52 16.25
CA PRO A 258 4.31 16.24 16.51
C PRO A 258 4.64 15.98 17.98
N ALA A 259 4.69 17.03 18.81
CA ALA A 259 4.87 16.91 20.25
C ALA A 259 3.59 16.43 20.98
N LEU A 260 2.42 16.61 20.37
CA LEU A 260 1.11 16.28 20.95
C LEU A 260 0.51 15.02 20.33
N VAL A 261 0.65 14.87 19.01
CA VAL A 261 0.09 13.75 18.24
C VAL A 261 1.21 13.13 17.43
N LYS A 262 1.39 11.81 17.58
CA LYS A 262 2.36 11.08 16.77
C LYS A 262 1.99 11.20 15.29
N SER A 263 2.99 11.29 14.42
CA SER A 263 2.78 11.34 12.98
C SER A 263 1.81 10.24 12.54
N ASN A 264 0.93 10.57 11.60
CA ASN A 264 0.02 9.62 10.94
C ASN A 264 -1.09 9.03 11.81
N HIS A 265 -1.19 9.42 13.08
CA HIS A 265 -2.29 9.03 13.96
C HIS A 265 -3.50 9.95 13.77
N VAL A 266 -4.62 9.60 14.39
CA VAL A 266 -5.81 10.46 14.41
C VAL A 266 -5.45 11.85 14.92
N ALA A 267 -5.76 12.86 14.11
CA ALA A 267 -5.26 14.22 14.27
C ALA A 267 -5.88 14.98 15.44
N ASP A 268 -7.17 14.75 15.72
CA ASP A 268 -7.89 15.38 16.82
C ASP A 268 -8.13 14.35 17.94
N PRO A 269 -7.48 14.50 19.11
CA PRO A 269 -7.64 13.58 20.23
C PRO A 269 -9.04 13.65 20.88
N ASN A 270 -9.94 14.51 20.43
CA ASN A 270 -11.32 14.57 20.92
C ASN A 270 -12.25 13.56 20.24
N TRP A 271 -11.84 12.93 19.14
CA TRP A 271 -12.60 11.84 18.54
C TRP A 271 -12.76 10.69 19.54
N SER A 272 -13.97 10.15 19.64
CA SER A 272 -14.19 8.86 20.31
C SER A 272 -13.84 7.71 19.38
N GLU A 273 -13.40 6.58 19.94
CA GLU A 273 -13.09 5.37 19.19
C GLU A 273 -14.27 4.95 18.27
N LYS A 274 -15.49 5.00 18.80
CA LYS A 274 -16.70 4.68 18.04
C LYS A 274 -16.84 5.56 16.79
N GLU A 275 -16.62 6.87 16.92
CA GLU A 275 -16.74 7.77 15.78
C GLU A 275 -15.64 7.54 14.75
N ILE A 276 -14.41 7.20 15.19
CA ILE A 276 -13.31 6.81 14.30
C ILE A 276 -13.70 5.57 13.52
N VAL A 277 -14.16 4.52 14.20
CA VAL A 277 -14.61 3.27 13.58
C VAL A 277 -15.77 3.51 12.63
N ASP A 278 -16.76 4.31 13.01
CA ASP A 278 -17.90 4.66 12.15
C ASP A 278 -17.45 5.35 10.85
N GLN A 279 -16.47 6.25 10.92
CA GLN A 279 -15.87 6.88 9.73
C GLN A 279 -15.03 5.90 8.91
N LEU A 280 -14.20 5.06 9.54
CA LEU A 280 -13.36 4.08 8.85
C LEU A 280 -14.19 2.99 8.15
N ASN A 281 -15.35 2.61 8.70
CA ASN A 281 -16.29 1.68 8.08
C ASN A 281 -16.89 2.21 6.77
N GLU A 282 -16.85 3.52 6.52
CA GLU A 282 -17.26 4.10 5.23
C GLU A 282 -16.19 3.93 4.14
N ILE A 283 -14.93 3.64 4.49
CA ILE A 283 -13.83 3.46 3.54
C ILE A 283 -14.00 2.14 2.79
N GLN A 284 -13.83 2.18 1.47
CA GLN A 284 -13.83 1.00 0.62
C GLN A 284 -12.62 1.02 -0.32
N GLY A 285 -11.81 -0.04 -0.22
CA GLY A 285 -10.56 -0.14 -0.98
C GLY A 285 -9.53 0.92 -0.57
N HIS A 286 -8.63 1.23 -1.50
CA HIS A 286 -7.45 2.07 -1.25
C HIS A 286 -7.39 3.32 -2.13
N LEU A 287 -8.32 3.46 -3.10
CA LEU A 287 -8.34 4.63 -3.98
C LEU A 287 -8.59 5.92 -3.18
N VAL A 288 -7.79 6.94 -3.50
CA VAL A 288 -7.97 8.33 -3.09
C VAL A 288 -7.78 9.23 -4.31
N VAL A 289 -8.29 10.46 -4.27
CA VAL A 289 -8.09 11.45 -5.32
C VAL A 289 -6.68 12.00 -5.18
N PHE A 290 -5.90 11.96 -6.27
CA PHE A 290 -4.60 12.61 -6.28
C PHE A 290 -4.77 14.13 -6.19
N PRO A 291 -4.20 14.81 -5.18
CA PRO A 291 -4.35 16.24 -5.00
C PRO A 291 -3.49 17.01 -6.00
N LYS A 292 -4.12 17.84 -6.83
CA LYS A 292 -3.47 18.64 -7.87
C LYS A 292 -3.16 20.07 -7.45
N ASP A 293 -3.83 20.53 -6.40
CA ASP A 293 -3.78 21.91 -5.90
C ASP A 293 -2.91 22.03 -4.65
N TYR A 294 -2.35 20.91 -4.15
CA TYR A 294 -1.45 20.90 -3.01
C TYR A 294 -0.19 21.74 -3.29
N LEU A 295 0.07 22.72 -2.42
CA LEU A 295 1.19 23.67 -2.54
C LEU A 295 1.25 24.44 -3.87
N LYS A 296 0.12 24.59 -4.57
CA LYS A 296 0.09 25.26 -5.90
C LYS A 296 0.51 26.74 -5.88
N ASP A 297 0.44 27.40 -4.72
CA ASP A 297 0.83 28.80 -4.55
C ASP A 297 2.31 28.94 -4.10
N GLU A 298 3.05 27.83 -4.02
CA GLU A 298 4.47 27.78 -3.67
C GLU A 298 5.35 27.45 -4.88
N ASN A 299 6.58 27.96 -4.87
CA ASN A 299 7.58 27.55 -5.85
C ASN A 299 8.30 26.27 -5.37
N LEU A 300 7.78 25.11 -5.80
CA LEU A 300 8.33 23.81 -5.42
C LEU A 300 9.77 23.54 -5.92
N LEU A 301 10.26 24.36 -6.84
CA LEU A 301 11.65 24.28 -7.32
C LEU A 301 12.62 25.10 -6.44
N GLN A 302 12.09 26.04 -5.66
CA GLN A 302 12.88 26.97 -4.86
C GLN A 302 13.06 26.40 -3.44
N GLY A 303 14.26 25.95 -3.10
CA GLY A 303 14.56 25.68 -1.69
C GLY A 303 15.55 24.58 -1.31
N THR A 304 16.23 23.85 -2.20
CA THR A 304 17.32 22.97 -1.69
C THR A 304 18.44 22.56 -2.63
N LEU A 305 18.29 22.52 -3.97
CA LEU A 305 19.34 21.92 -4.83
C LEU A 305 19.56 22.58 -6.20
N ILE A 306 18.61 23.37 -6.73
CA ILE A 306 18.68 23.88 -8.11
C ILE A 306 19.54 25.15 -8.23
N ASP A 307 19.61 25.96 -7.17
CA ASP A 307 20.27 27.27 -7.24
C ASP A 307 21.80 27.24 -7.07
N THR A 308 22.44 26.08 -6.84
CA THR A 308 23.90 26.05 -6.63
C THR A 308 24.70 24.98 -7.37
N VAL A 309 24.23 23.73 -7.60
CA VAL A 309 25.08 22.71 -8.28
C VAL A 309 24.33 21.60 -9.02
N THR A 310 23.11 21.24 -8.63
CA THR A 310 22.49 19.98 -9.08
C THR A 310 21.75 20.13 -10.42
N PRO A 311 22.15 19.39 -11.47
CA PRO A 311 21.46 19.43 -12.76
C PRO A 311 20.00 18.98 -12.65
N LEU A 312 19.07 19.75 -13.24
CA LEU A 312 17.64 19.42 -13.29
C LEU A 312 17.34 18.04 -13.87
N ILE A 313 18.22 17.56 -14.75
CA ILE A 313 18.13 16.24 -15.39
C ILE A 313 18.09 15.07 -14.40
N ILE A 314 18.48 15.28 -13.14
CA ILE A 314 18.39 14.27 -12.08
C ILE A 314 16.95 14.03 -11.63
N PHE A 315 16.08 15.04 -11.77
CA PHE A 315 14.68 15.02 -11.33
C PHE A 315 13.68 14.76 -12.46
N THR A 316 14.14 14.79 -13.71
CA THR A 316 13.37 14.49 -14.94
C THR A 316 13.75 13.12 -15.47
#